data_AF-A0A9J5XBR3-F1
#
_entry.id   AF-A0A9J5XBR3-F1
#
_cell.length_a   1.000
_cell.length_b   1.000
_cell.length_c   1.000
_cell.angle_alpha   90.00
_cell.angle_beta   90.00
_cell.angle_gamma   90.00
#
_symmetry.space_group_name_H-M   'P 1'
#
loop_
_entity.id
_entity.type
_entity.pdbx_description
1 polymer ?
#
loop_
_entity_poly.entity_id
_entity_poly.type
_entity_poly.pdbx_seq_one_letter_code
_entity_poly.pdbx_strand_id
1 'polypeptide(L)'
;MDIRHCTYGKDNTRKKQKKHCDCRLWMLRGIPCPHAICAYYYLNQDPDQHVEHWYKKETFLKVYNHFIQPIPNMMMWRETTNSSIEPPK
;
A
#
# COMPACT_ATOMS: atom_id res chain seq x y z
N MET A 1 -12.31 -14.77 16.24
CA MET A 1 -11.29 -14.07 15.42
C MET A 1 -10.29 -13.45 16.39
N ASP A 2 -9.06 -13.94 16.41
CA ASP A 2 -8.08 -13.54 17.43
C ASP A 2 -7.40 -12.23 17.02
N ILE A 3 -7.76 -11.14 17.70
CA ILE A 3 -7.29 -9.77 17.42
C ILE A 3 -5.85 -9.58 17.93
N ARG A 4 -5.34 -10.51 18.76
CA ARG A 4 -4.00 -10.44 19.40
C ARG A 4 -2.82 -10.43 18.41
N HIS A 5 -3.04 -10.81 17.15
CA HIS A 5 -2.03 -10.82 16.08
C HIS A 5 -1.87 -9.48 15.35
N CYS A 6 -2.65 -8.45 15.71
CA CYS A 6 -2.55 -7.12 15.15
C CYS A 6 -2.05 -6.15 16.21
N THR A 7 -0.74 -5.99 16.32
CA THR A 7 -0.15 -5.10 17.33
C THR A 7 -0.29 -3.64 16.89
N TYR A 8 -1.28 -2.93 17.43
CA TYR A 8 -1.21 -1.47 17.57
C TYR A 8 -0.24 -1.16 18.72
N GLY A 9 1.06 -1.24 18.44
CA GLY A 9 2.10 -0.91 19.41
C GLY A 9 2.40 0.59 19.38
N LYS A 10 2.05 1.32 20.45
CA LYS A 10 2.67 2.62 20.73
C LYS A 10 4.04 2.37 21.35
N ASP A 11 5.08 2.18 20.54
CA ASP A 11 6.45 2.21 21.04
C ASP A 11 6.83 3.65 21.42
N ASN A 12 7.14 3.88 22.70
CA ASN A 12 7.42 5.20 23.28
C ASN A 12 8.78 5.81 22.86
N THR A 13 9.48 5.23 21.88
CA THR A 13 10.82 5.64 21.46
C THR A 13 10.89 6.16 20.01
N ARG A 14 9.82 6.07 19.22
CA ARG A 14 9.69 6.72 17.90
C ARG A 14 8.21 6.73 17.50
N LYS A 15 7.60 7.91 17.33
CA LYS A 15 6.19 8.10 16.91
C LYS A 15 5.91 7.61 15.47
N LYS A 16 6.07 6.32 15.18
CA LYS A 16 5.53 5.68 13.97
C LYS A 16 4.55 4.61 14.42
N GLN A 17 3.27 4.77 14.08
CA GLN A 17 2.29 3.71 14.30
C GLN A 17 2.70 2.51 13.44
N LYS A 18 3.12 1.42 14.07
CA LYS A 18 3.51 0.20 13.36
C LYS A 18 2.25 -0.47 12.81
N LYS A 19 2.09 -0.40 11.49
CA LYS A 19 1.05 -1.10 10.74
C LYS A 19 1.45 -2.57 10.57
N HIS A 20 1.18 -3.40 11.59
CA HIS A 20 1.63 -4.79 11.62
C HIS A 20 0.49 -5.77 11.88
N CYS A 21 0.43 -6.84 11.09
CA CYS A 21 -0.44 -8.00 11.26
C CYS A 21 0.37 -9.25 10.94
N ASP A 22 0.28 -10.30 11.75
CA ASP A 22 0.96 -11.58 11.48
C ASP A 22 0.50 -12.24 10.18
N CYS A 23 -0.70 -11.88 9.70
CA CYS A 23 -1.21 -12.26 8.39
C CYS A 23 -0.43 -11.65 7.21
N ARG A 24 0.43 -10.65 7.45
CA ARG A 24 1.28 -9.92 6.49
C ARG A 24 0.56 -9.19 5.35
N LEU A 25 -0.74 -9.41 5.15
CA LEU A 25 -1.54 -8.78 4.10
C LEU A 25 -1.46 -7.26 4.15
N TRP A 26 -1.50 -6.69 5.35
CA TRP A 26 -1.42 -5.24 5.52
C TRP A 26 -0.04 -4.68 5.18
N MET A 27 1.03 -5.42 5.50
CA MET A 27 2.40 -5.02 5.17
C MET A 27 2.66 -5.10 3.66
N LEU A 28 2.07 -6.09 2.98
CA LEU A 28 2.22 -6.29 1.55
C LEU A 28 1.39 -5.31 0.72
N ARG A 29 0.16 -5.03 1.15
CA ARG A 29 -0.78 -4.20 0.37
C ARG A 29 -0.83 -2.75 0.80
N GLY A 30 -0.44 -2.42 2.04
CA GLY A 30 -0.67 -1.09 2.62
C GLY A 30 -2.14 -0.77 2.96
N ILE A 31 -3.04 -1.74 2.75
CA ILE A 31 -4.48 -1.66 3.08
C ILE A 31 -4.73 -2.55 4.31
N PRO A 32 -5.47 -2.09 5.33
CA PRO A 32 -5.81 -2.89 6.51
C PRO A 32 -6.40 -4.25 6.12
N CYS A 33 -5.88 -5.32 6.70
CA CYS A 33 -6.43 -6.66 6.55
C CYS A 33 -7.70 -6.81 7.42
N PRO A 34 -8.51 -7.88 7.26
CA PRO A 34 -9.69 -8.10 8.10
C PRO A 34 -9.39 -8.07 9.61
N HIS A 35 -8.23 -8.61 10.03
CA HIS A 35 -7.80 -8.56 11.43
C HIS A 35 -7.54 -7.12 11.91
N ALA A 36 -6.89 -6.30 11.08
CA ALA A 36 -6.62 -4.90 11.38
C ALA A 36 -7.91 -4.08 11.40
N ILE A 37 -8.83 -4.33 10.47
CA ILE A 37 -10.15 -3.69 10.43
C ILE A 37 -10.92 -3.97 11.72
N CYS A 38 -11.00 -5.23 12.15
CA CYS A 38 -11.62 -5.59 13.42
C CYS A 38 -10.91 -4.96 14.63
N ALA A 39 -9.57 -4.91 14.62
CA ALA A 39 -8.80 -4.26 15.68
C ALA A 39 -9.11 -2.76 15.78
N TYR A 40 -9.22 -2.07 14.64
CA TYR A 40 -9.55 -0.65 14.59
C TYR A 40 -10.96 -0.36 15.08
N TYR A 41 -11.95 -1.16 14.67
CA TYR A 41 -13.30 -1.03 15.20
C TYR A 41 -13.37 -1.29 16.70
N TYR A 42 -12.62 -2.27 17.22
CA TYR A 42 -12.53 -2.50 18.66
C TYR A 42 -11.93 -1.30 19.42
N LEU A 43 -11.00 -0.58 18.79
CA LEU A 43 -10.41 0.65 19.32
C LEU A 43 -11.25 1.91 19.06
N ASN A 44 -12.46 1.79 18.50
CA ASN A 44 -13.31 2.90 18.04
C ASN A 44 -12.57 3.87 17.09
N GLN A 45 -11.71 3.32 16.23
CA GLN A 45 -11.00 4.05 15.19
C GLN A 45 -11.52 3.66 13.82
N ASP A 46 -11.57 4.64 12.92
CA ASP A 46 -11.94 4.42 11.52
C ASP A 46 -10.77 3.77 10.76
N PRO A 47 -10.89 2.52 10.29
CA PRO A 47 -9.82 1.83 9.58
C PRO A 47 -9.38 2.54 8.28
N ASP A 48 -10.27 3.32 7.65
CA ASP A 48 -9.97 4.03 6.40
C ASP A 48 -8.89 5.10 6.58
N GLN A 49 -8.79 5.68 7.79
CA GLN A 49 -7.74 6.64 8.14
C GLN A 49 -6.34 6.02 8.21
N HIS A 50 -6.27 4.69 8.31
CA HIS A 50 -5.02 3.94 8.49
C HIS A 50 -4.50 3.28 7.21
N VAL A 51 -5.20 3.45 6.09
CA VAL A 51 -4.73 3.09 4.75
C VAL A 51 -3.47 3.89 4.40
N GLU A 52 -2.56 3.30 3.62
CA GLU A 52 -1.40 4.01 3.11
C GLU A 52 -1.74 5.22 2.26
N HIS A 53 -0.88 6.24 2.35
CA HIS A 53 -1.13 7.57 1.77
C HIS A 53 -1.28 7.56 0.25
N TRP A 54 -0.71 6.58 -0.46
CA TRP A 54 -0.80 6.46 -1.91
C TRP A 54 -2.19 6.04 -2.42
N TYR A 55 -3.04 5.47 -1.56
CA TYR A 55 -4.44 5.18 -1.89
C TYR A 55 -5.38 6.35 -1.64
N LYS A 56 -4.89 7.46 -1.07
CA LYS A 56 -5.73 8.64 -0.82
C LYS A 56 -6.05 9.36 -2.11
N LYS A 57 -7.27 9.89 -2.19
CA LYS A 57 -7.74 10.71 -3.31
C LYS A 57 -6.78 11.87 -3.64
N GLU A 58 -6.24 12.53 -2.63
CA GLU A 58 -5.29 13.63 -2.82
C GLU A 58 -4.03 13.16 -3.57
N THR A 59 -3.49 11.99 -3.20
CA THR A 59 -2.32 11.43 -3.88
C THR A 59 -2.66 11.01 -5.30
N PHE A 60 -3.81 10.36 -5.50
CA PHE A 60 -4.29 10.00 -6.83
C PHE A 60 -4.37 11.22 -7.75
N LEU A 61 -5.05 12.30 -7.29
CA LEU A 61 -5.18 13.53 -8.07
C LEU A 61 -3.82 14.19 -8.35
N LYS A 62 -2.89 14.18 -7.38
CA LYS A 62 -1.53 14.71 -7.58
C LYS A 62 -0.75 13.92 -8.64
N VAL A 63 -0.81 12.59 -8.60
CA VAL A 63 -0.11 11.72 -9.56
C VAL A 63 -0.64 11.91 -10.98
N TYR A 64 -1.96 12.00 -11.13
CA TYR A 64 -2.63 12.17 -12.42
C TYR A 64 -2.91 13.64 -12.80
N ASN A 65 -2.29 14.60 -12.09
CA ASN A 65 -2.44 16.02 -12.41
C ASN A 65 -1.79 16.39 -13.75
N HIS A 66 -0.86 15.58 -14.22
CA HIS A 66 -0.14 15.78 -15.47
C HIS A 66 -0.70 14.88 -16.57
N PHE A 67 -0.69 15.39 -17.80
CA PHE A 67 -1.12 14.64 -18.96
C PHE A 67 -0.18 13.47 -19.24
N ILE A 68 -0.69 12.25 -19.12
CA ILE A 68 0.01 11.04 -19.55
C ILE A 68 -0.26 10.89 -21.05
N GLN A 69 0.76 11.11 -21.88
CA GLN A 69 0.60 10.98 -23.33
C GLN A 69 0.30 9.51 -23.69
N PRO A 70 -0.87 9.21 -24.28
CA PRO A 70 -1.15 7.87 -24.74
C PRO A 70 -0.23 7.52 -25.91
N ILE A 71 0.27 6.28 -25.94
CA ILE A 71 1.01 5.75 -27.09
C ILE A 71 0.03 4.94 -27.94
N PRO A 72 -0.29 5.37 -29.18
CA PRO A 72 -1.39 4.79 -29.96
C PRO A 72 -1.21 3.32 -30.35
N ASN A 73 0.04 2.88 -30.52
CA ASN A 73 0.37 1.55 -31.01
C ASN A 73 1.70 1.06 -30.39
N MET A 74 1.84 -0.25 -30.21
CA MET A 74 3.09 -0.90 -29.77
C MET A 74 4.26 -0.58 -30.70
N MET A 75 4.02 -0.40 -32.01
CA MET A 75 5.08 -0.03 -32.95
C MET A 75 5.67 1.36 -32.70
N MET A 76 5.00 2.21 -31.92
CA MET A 76 5.51 3.54 -31.54
C MET A 76 6.27 3.54 -30.21
N TRP A 77 6.43 2.36 -29.58
CA TRP A 77 7.23 2.24 -28.36
C TRP A 77 8.69 2.48 -28.70
N ARG A 78 9.39 3.22 -27.84
CA ARG A 78 10.82 3.44 -28.01
C ARG A 78 11.55 2.12 -27.76
N GLU A 79 12.49 1.79 -28.62
CA GLU A 79 13.39 0.67 -28.37
C GLU A 79 14.16 0.92 -27.07
N THR A 80 14.15 -0.05 -26.17
CA THR A 80 14.88 0.04 -24.92
C THR A 80 16.31 -0.41 -25.13
N THR A 81 17.28 0.33 -24.59
CA THR A 81 18.69 -0.12 -24.48
C THR A 81 18.90 -1.13 -23.35
N ASN A 82 17.82 -1.54 -22.67
CA ASN A 82 17.87 -2.50 -21.58
C ASN A 82 18.28 -3.88 -22.10
N SER A 83 19.09 -4.59 -21.32
CA SER A 83 19.44 -5.99 -21.60
C SER A 83 18.20 -6.87 -21.60
N SER A 84 18.19 -7.88 -22.47
CA SER A 84 17.14 -8.91 -22.46
C SER A 84 17.07 -9.56 -21.07
N ILE A 85 15.85 -9.69 -20.54
CA ILE A 85 15.63 -10.36 -19.26
C ILE A 85 15.67 -11.86 -19.55
N GLU A 86 16.73 -12.52 -19.09
CA GLU A 86 16.82 -13.98 -19.15
C GLU A 86 15.95 -14.62 -18.04
N PRO A 87 15.33 -15.78 -18.32
CA PRO A 87 14.61 -16.51 -17.30
C PRO A 87 15.56 -16.96 -16.17
N PRO A 88 15.08 -17.03 -14.92
CA PRO A 88 15.86 -17.59 -13.81
C PRO A 88 16.29 -19.03 -14.12
N LYS A 89 17.48 -19.43 -13.62
CA LYS A 89 17.94 -20.83 -13.65
C LYS A 89 17.10 -21.73 -12.76
#